data_AF-A0A1R3JGZ4-F1
#
_entry.id   AF-A0A1R3JGZ4-F1
#
_cell.length_a   1.000
_cell.length_b   1.000
_cell.length_c   1.000
_cell.angle_alpha   90.00
_cell.angle_beta   90.00
_cell.angle_gamma   90.00
#
_symmetry.space_group_name_H-M   'P 1'
#
loop_
_entity.id
_entity.type
_entity.pdbx_description
1 polymer ?
#
loop_
_entity_poly.entity_id
_entity_poly.type
_entity_poly.pdbx_seq_one_letter_code
_entity_poly.pdbx_strand_id
1 'polypeptide(L)'
;MDRAKPQVDTSFLPPPQTDLDALHREVSEEEIERAIRCIGAHKAPGPDGFQACFFQKNWDTVKLGVINIVKIAFESGKLPLISTKPS
;
A
#
# COMPACT_ATOMS: atom_id res chain seq x y z
N MET A 1 28.11 38.10 -31.67
CA MET A 1 26.85 38.58 -31.03
C MET A 1 26.10 37.36 -30.57
N ASP A 2 26.57 36.77 -29.47
CA ASP A 2 26.04 35.52 -28.93
C ASP A 2 24.80 35.81 -28.10
N ARG A 3 23.65 35.39 -28.61
CA ARG A 3 22.38 35.46 -27.90
C ARG A 3 22.40 34.43 -26.76
N ALA A 4 22.54 34.90 -25.53
CA ALA A 4 22.35 34.09 -24.33
C ALA A 4 20.93 33.50 -24.33
N LYS A 5 20.83 32.17 -24.18
CA LYS A 5 19.55 31.45 -24.08
C LYS A 5 18.90 31.75 -22.72
N PRO A 6 17.59 32.02 -22.66
CA PRO A 6 16.90 32.17 -21.39
C PRO A 6 16.93 30.84 -20.64
N GLN A 7 17.51 30.86 -19.44
CA GLN A 7 17.50 29.72 -18.52
C GLN A 7 16.14 29.70 -17.83
N VAL A 8 15.23 28.87 -18.33
CA VAL A 8 13.96 28.57 -17.66
C VAL A 8 14.27 27.77 -16.42
N ASP A 9 13.93 28.33 -15.25
CA ASP A 9 14.01 27.63 -13.98
C ASP A 9 12.97 26.49 -13.98
N THR A 10 13.47 25.27 -14.09
CA THR A 10 12.67 24.04 -14.13
C THR A 10 12.26 23.53 -12.76
N SER A 11 12.53 24.28 -11.68
CA SER A 11 12.15 23.91 -10.30
C SER A 11 10.64 23.76 -10.08
N PHE A 12 9.82 24.23 -11.03
CA PHE A 12 8.36 24.14 -11.01
C PHE A 12 7.75 23.13 -11.99
N LEU A 13 8.54 22.21 -12.56
CA LEU A 13 7.99 21.14 -13.39
C LEU A 13 6.96 20.33 -12.57
N PRO A 14 5.69 20.24 -13.00
CA PRO A 14 4.76 19.32 -12.37
C PRO A 14 5.35 17.91 -12.43
N PRO A 15 5.11 17.07 -11.42
CA PRO A 15 5.60 15.69 -11.43
C PRO A 15 5.18 15.04 -12.76
N PRO A 16 6.06 14.23 -13.37
CA PRO A 16 5.75 13.54 -14.61
C PRO A 16 4.38 12.87 -14.48
N GLN A 17 3.45 13.09 -15.42
CA GLN A 17 2.06 12.58 -15.29
C GLN A 17 1.99 11.08 -14.97
N THR A 18 2.99 10.32 -15.39
CA THR A 18 3.19 8.89 -15.06
C THR A 18 3.18 8.57 -13.56
N ASP A 19 3.57 9.52 -12.70
CA ASP A 19 3.58 9.33 -11.25
C ASP A 19 2.18 9.48 -10.64
N LEU A 20 1.33 10.32 -11.25
CA LEU A 20 -0.07 10.50 -10.84
C LEU A 20 -0.93 9.31 -11.26
N ASP A 21 -0.66 8.73 -12.43
CA ASP A 21 -1.36 7.53 -12.91
C ASP A 21 -1.07 6.31 -12.01
N ALA A 22 0.16 6.21 -11.49
CA ALA A 22 0.56 5.15 -10.56
C ALA A 22 -0.18 5.20 -9.22
N LEU A 23 -0.67 6.38 -8.80
CA LEU A 23 -1.42 6.53 -7.54
C LEU A 23 -2.89 6.06 -7.67
N HIS A 24 -3.45 6.11 -8.88
CA HIS A 24 -4.85 5.75 -9.14
C HIS A 24 -5.03 4.29 -9.56
N ARG A 25 -3.94 3.54 -9.75
CA ARG A 25 -4.02 2.14 -10.14
C ARG A 25 -4.48 1.26 -8.99
N GLU A 26 -5.09 0.14 -9.34
CA GLU A 26 -5.44 -0.90 -8.38
C GLU A 26 -4.19 -1.49 -7.70
N VAL A 27 -4.34 -1.80 -6.41
CA VAL A 27 -3.28 -2.44 -5.63
C VAL A 27 -3.05 -3.88 -6.10
N SER A 28 -1.81 -4.24 -6.39
CA SER A 28 -1.45 -5.57 -6.87
C SER A 28 -1.18 -6.55 -5.72
N GLU A 29 -1.33 -7.85 -5.97
CA GLU A 29 -1.06 -8.88 -4.96
C GLU A 29 0.41 -8.87 -4.51
N GLU A 30 1.32 -8.59 -5.44
CA GLU A 30 2.75 -8.49 -5.18
C GLU A 30 3.07 -7.30 -4.28
N GLU A 31 2.35 -6.18 -4.41
CA GLU A 31 2.50 -5.04 -3.51
C GLU A 31 2.03 -5.37 -2.10
N ILE A 32 0.90 -6.06 -1.98
CA ILE A 32 0.35 -6.49 -0.69
C ILE A 32 1.33 -7.44 -0.01
N GLU A 33 1.82 -8.46 -0.73
CA GLU A 33 2.78 -9.42 -0.20
C GLU A 33 4.09 -8.73 0.22
N ARG A 34 4.63 -7.86 -0.63
CA ARG A 34 5.84 -7.11 -0.33
C ARG A 34 5.67 -6.24 0.90
N ALA A 35 4.53 -5.56 1.03
CA ALA A 35 4.19 -4.76 2.21
C ALA A 35 4.21 -5.61 3.47
N ILE A 36 3.54 -6.78 3.47
CA ILE A 36 3.52 -7.70 4.62
C ILE A 36 4.94 -8.16 5.01
N ARG A 37 5.79 -8.45 4.01
CA ARG A 37 7.19 -8.84 4.25
C ARG A 37 8.07 -7.70 4.76
N CYS A 38 7.76 -6.46 4.38
CA CYS A 38 8.49 -5.27 4.83
C CYS A 38 8.11 -4.81 6.25
N ILE A 39 6.98 -5.26 6.79
CA ILE A 39 6.61 -4.94 8.17
C ILE A 39 7.65 -5.56 9.12
N GLY A 40 8.23 -4.74 10.00
CA GLY A 40 9.12 -5.25 11.04
C GLY A 40 8.42 -6.32 11.88
N ALA A 41 8.99 -7.53 11.93
CA ALA A 41 8.38 -8.71 12.55
C ALA A 41 7.98 -8.51 14.03
N HIS A 42 8.66 -7.61 14.73
CA HIS A 42 8.46 -7.26 16.14
C HIS A 42 7.71 -5.92 16.34
N LYS A 43 7.02 -5.41 15.32
CA LYS A 43 6.06 -4.32 15.57
C LYS A 43 5.04 -4.77 16.61
N ALA A 44 4.61 -3.82 17.45
CA ALA A 44 3.57 -4.05 18.43
C ALA A 44 2.32 -4.62 17.73
N PRO A 45 1.64 -5.63 18.34
CA PRO A 45 0.45 -6.24 17.77
C PRO A 45 -0.63 -5.18 17.57
N GLY A 46 -1.40 -5.33 16.49
CA GLY A 46 -2.56 -4.49 16.25
C GLY A 46 -3.66 -4.77 17.29
N PRO A 47 -4.79 -4.05 17.20
CA PRO A 47 -5.98 -4.36 18.00
C PRO A 47 -6.53 -5.78 17.73
N ASP A 48 -6.05 -6.46 16.68
CA ASP A 48 -6.33 -7.86 16.35
C ASP A 48 -5.53 -8.87 17.20
N GLY A 49 -4.52 -8.43 17.94
CA GLY A 49 -3.72 -9.26 18.84
C GLY A 49 -2.65 -10.13 18.16
N PHE A 50 -2.51 -10.08 16.83
CA PHE A 50 -1.51 -10.84 16.08
C PHE A 50 -0.26 -10.00 15.80
N GLN A 51 0.91 -10.62 15.91
CA GLN A 51 2.17 -9.99 15.49
C GLN A 51 2.31 -10.06 13.97
N ALA A 52 3.04 -9.10 13.38
CA ALA A 52 3.37 -9.12 11.95
C ALA A 52 4.04 -10.43 11.50
N CYS A 53 4.80 -11.07 12.39
CA CYS A 53 5.44 -12.36 12.12
C CYS A 53 4.44 -13.50 11.83
N PHE A 54 3.21 -13.42 12.34
CA PHE A 54 2.15 -14.41 12.07
C PHE A 54 1.76 -14.40 10.59
N PHE A 55 1.50 -13.21 10.04
CA PHE A 55 1.13 -13.03 8.63
C PHE A 55 2.29 -13.39 7.69
N GLN A 56 3.53 -13.14 8.10
CA GLN A 56 4.71 -13.52 7.32
C GLN A 56 4.93 -15.03 7.29
N LYS A 57 4.76 -15.73 8.43
CA LYS A 57 5.00 -17.17 8.53
C LYS A 57 3.87 -18.02 7.96
N ASN A 58 2.63 -17.56 8.10
CA ASN A 58 1.43 -18.30 7.65
C ASN A 58 0.85 -17.72 6.36
N TRP A 59 1.67 -17.02 5.56
CA TRP A 59 1.23 -16.31 4.37
C TRP A 59 0.41 -17.19 3.43
N ASP A 60 0.85 -18.41 3.14
CA ASP A 60 0.14 -19.32 2.24
C ASP A 60 -1.30 -19.63 2.68
N THR A 61 -1.56 -19.60 3.99
CA THR A 61 -2.91 -19.81 4.55
C THR A 61 -3.73 -18.52 4.55
N VAL A 62 -3.14 -17.37 4.90
CA VAL A 62 -3.88 -16.11 5.08
C VAL A 62 -3.93 -15.24 3.83
N LYS A 63 -3.09 -15.52 2.82
CA LYS A 63 -2.88 -14.70 1.61
C LYS A 63 -4.18 -14.30 0.96
N LEU A 64 -5.05 -15.27 0.67
CA LEU A 64 -6.31 -15.02 -0.03
C LEU A 64 -7.21 -14.05 0.75
N GLY A 65 -7.35 -14.27 2.06
CA GLY A 65 -8.17 -13.42 2.93
C GLY A 65 -7.61 -12.00 3.05
N VAL A 66 -6.30 -11.88 3.27
CA VAL A 66 -5.61 -10.60 3.38
C VAL A 66 -5.73 -9.80 2.08
N ILE A 67 -5.46 -10.42 0.93
CA ILE A 67 -5.57 -9.76 -0.38
C ILE A 67 -6.99 -9.24 -0.61
N ASN A 68 -8.00 -10.07 -0.35
CA ASN A 68 -9.39 -9.69 -0.55
C ASN A 68 -9.79 -8.51 0.35
N ILE A 69 -9.42 -8.56 1.64
CA ILE A 69 -9.68 -7.48 2.59
C ILE A 69 -9.01 -6.18 2.16
N VAL A 70 -7.75 -6.25 1.72
CA VAL A 70 -7.00 -5.08 1.28
C VAL A 70 -7.64 -4.47 0.03
N LYS A 71 -7.99 -5.27 -0.99
CA LYS A 71 -8.68 -4.79 -2.19
C LYS A 71 -10.00 -4.08 -1.85
N ILE A 72 -10.84 -4.73 -1.04
CA ILE A 72 -12.11 -4.13 -0.55
C ILE A 72 -11.86 -2.82 0.20
N ALA A 73 -10.80 -2.75 1.01
CA ALA A 73 -10.49 -1.54 1.77
C ALA A 73 -10.03 -0.38 0.88
N PHE A 74 -9.24 -0.65 -0.17
CA PHE A 74 -8.84 0.35 -1.15
C PHE A 74 -10.02 0.83 -2.01
N GLU A 75 -10.95 -0.06 -2.37
CA GLU A 75 -12.15 0.29 -3.14
C GLU A 75 -13.18 1.07 -2.31
N SER A 76 -13.43 0.64 -1.07
CA SER A 76 -14.48 1.22 -0.21
C SER A 76 -14.01 2.37 0.69
N GLY A 77 -12.69 2.56 0.82
CA GLY A 77 -12.07 3.47 1.78
C GLY A 77 -12.27 3.08 3.25
N LYS A 78 -12.74 1.85 3.53
CA LYS A 78 -13.04 1.36 4.88
C LYS A 78 -12.46 -0.02 5.06
N LEU A 79 -11.84 -0.27 6.22
CA LEU A 79 -11.49 -1.63 6.60
C LEU A 79 -12.79 -2.40 6.92
N PRO A 80 -13.05 -3.55 6.28
CA PRO A 80 -14.19 -4.37 6.63
C PRO A 80 -14.03 -4.81 8.08
N LEU A 81 -14.99 -4.41 8.93
CA LEU A 81 -15.03 -4.88 10.30
C LEU A 81 -15.29 -6.38 10.27
N ILE A 82 -14.32 -7.18 10.70
CA ILE A 82 -14.56 -8.55 11.13
C ILE A 82 -15.38 -8.48 12.43
N SER A 83 -16.69 -8.25 12.30
CA SER A 83 -17.61 -8.31 13.43
C SER A 83 -17.65 -9.76 13.89
N THR A 84 -16.88 -10.06 14.94
CA THR A 84 -17.15 -11.20 15.81
C THR A 84 -18.62 -11.14 16.16
N LYS A 85 -19.39 -12.17 15.78
CA LYS A 85 -20.83 -12.25 16.04
C LYS A 85 -21.13 -11.82 17.49
N PRO A 86 -22.16 -11.00 17.75
CA PRO A 86 -22.69 -10.89 19.09
C PRO A 86 -23.24 -12.26 19.49
N SER A 87 -22.89 -12.66 20.72
CA SER A 87 -23.40 -13.87 21.40
C SER A 87 -24.91 -13.82 21.58
#